data_AF-A0A9J6FFB5-F1
#
_entry.id   AF-A0A9J6FFB5-F1
#
_cell.length_a   1.000
_cell.length_b   1.000
_cell.length_c   1.000
_cell.angle_alpha   90.00
_cell.angle_beta   90.00
_cell.angle_gamma   90.00
#
_symmetry.space_group_name_H-M   'P 1'
#
loop_
_entity.id
_entity.type
_entity.pdbx_description
1 polymer ?
#
loop_
_entity_poly.entity_id
_entity_poly.type
_entity_poly.pdbx_seq_one_letter_code
_entity_poly.pdbx_strand_id
1 'polypeptide(L)'
;MTQIFQVNAYNQHSHKPYRERDLYPQLAAVVEQSREAGPPIGVLTSDDRDSWAAVYHRLASENAESVDVLQRSIMVVCLDEAAGEREPWDVRNPLHMLVGGGNAQCAGNRWYDKIIQVIVSAEGDAGMVMEHAPIDGTVLVPLTDYCCTYILHGHSPSTYESASTRMFLLGRTEAIRSQSKESDAFCREYLGGNLNMAERDAMLRNAIAVHKEYANNVSARNDILITFGYRVPGGYGVCYSSQCNQFRFSICTRHCNKEASAVKFRDALHTTLQELGNNLVMLQKSKL
;
A
#
# COMPACT_ATOMS: atom_id res chain seq x y z
N MET A 1 15.74 -12.01 11.59
CA MET A 1 16.52 -10.95 12.28
C MET A 1 15.57 -9.94 12.93
N THR A 2 15.88 -9.39 14.11
CA THR A 2 15.05 -8.39 14.84
C THR A 2 15.88 -7.24 15.43
N GLN A 3 17.17 -7.23 15.13
CA GLN A 3 18.12 -6.23 15.62
C GLN A 3 18.18 -5.03 14.67
N ILE A 4 18.51 -3.85 15.20
CA ILE A 4 18.54 -2.59 14.45
C ILE A 4 19.98 -2.10 14.34
N PHE A 5 20.39 -1.74 13.14
CA PHE A 5 21.74 -1.26 12.84
C PHE A 5 21.71 0.09 12.13
N GLN A 6 22.67 0.95 12.44
CA GLN A 6 22.92 2.16 11.68
C GLN A 6 23.81 1.85 10.47
N VAL A 7 23.34 2.19 9.27
CA VAL A 7 24.10 2.09 8.02
C VAL A 7 24.22 3.47 7.41
N ASN A 8 25.44 3.90 7.10
CA ASN A 8 25.67 5.21 6.51
C ASN A 8 25.45 5.14 5.00
N ALA A 9 24.42 5.82 4.49
CA ALA A 9 24.17 5.94 3.05
C ALA A 9 25.09 6.95 2.34
N TYR A 10 25.77 7.81 3.11
CA TYR A 10 26.66 8.85 2.61
C TYR A 10 28.05 8.70 3.21
N ASN A 11 29.06 8.90 2.39
CA ASN A 11 30.44 8.96 2.84
C ASN A 11 30.63 10.25 3.68
N GLN A 12 31.04 10.10 4.93
CA GLN A 12 31.14 11.19 5.90
C GLN A 12 32.17 12.28 5.51
N HIS A 13 33.16 11.95 4.68
CA HIS A 13 34.21 12.90 4.26
C HIS A 13 33.84 13.64 2.98
N SER A 14 33.33 12.91 1.99
CA SER A 14 32.99 13.50 0.68
C SER A 14 31.56 14.03 0.59
N HIS A 15 30.71 13.69 1.56
CA HIS A 15 29.26 13.95 1.56
C HIS A 15 28.52 13.44 0.32
N LYS A 16 29.12 12.48 -0.42
CA LYS A 16 28.50 11.83 -1.57
C LYS A 16 27.81 10.54 -1.14
N PRO A 17 26.69 10.17 -1.80
CA PRO A 17 26.06 8.87 -1.55
C PRO A 17 27.04 7.74 -1.89
N TYR A 18 27.04 6.69 -1.07
CA TYR A 18 27.78 5.48 -1.40
C TYR A 18 27.19 4.83 -2.65
N ARG A 19 28.06 4.20 -3.45
CA ARG A 19 27.61 3.37 -4.57
C ARG A 19 27.14 2.02 -4.04
N GLU A 20 26.36 1.30 -4.82
CA GLU A 20 25.88 -0.05 -4.49
C GLU A 20 27.00 -0.97 -3.99
N ARG A 21 28.13 -1.01 -4.71
CA ARG A 21 29.32 -1.82 -4.34
C ARG A 21 29.92 -1.47 -2.97
N ASP A 22 29.69 -0.25 -2.47
CA ASP A 22 30.20 0.24 -1.19
C ASP A 22 29.16 0.09 -0.07
N LEU A 23 27.87 0.02 -0.41
CA LEU A 23 26.77 -0.28 0.51
C LEU A 23 26.62 -1.78 0.77
N TYR A 24 26.81 -2.61 -0.25
CA TYR A 24 26.62 -4.06 -0.15
C TYR A 24 27.43 -4.69 1.01
N PRO A 25 28.75 -4.39 1.18
CA PRO A 25 29.51 -4.96 2.30
C PRO A 25 28.99 -4.52 3.68
N GLN A 26 28.42 -3.31 3.79
CA GLN A 26 27.82 -2.83 5.04
C GLN A 26 26.55 -3.64 5.38
N LEU A 27 25.69 -3.86 4.39
CA LEU A 27 24.47 -4.68 4.57
C LEU A 27 24.82 -6.15 4.85
N ALA A 28 25.81 -6.71 4.15
CA ALA A 28 26.30 -8.06 4.42
C ALA A 28 26.84 -8.21 5.85
N ALA A 29 27.57 -7.20 6.35
CA ALA A 29 28.05 -7.19 7.72
C ALA A 29 26.91 -7.12 8.74
N VAL A 30 25.83 -6.39 8.45
CA VAL A 30 24.62 -6.36 9.29
C VAL A 30 23.97 -7.75 9.37
N VAL A 31 23.81 -8.44 8.25
CA VAL A 31 23.26 -9.81 8.21
C VAL A 31 24.15 -10.76 9.03
N GLU A 32 25.46 -10.66 8.90
CA GLU A 32 26.40 -11.50 9.65
C GLU A 32 26.33 -11.26 11.17
N GLN A 33 26.21 -9.99 11.59
CA GLN A 33 26.15 -9.60 13.01
C GLN A 33 24.80 -9.90 13.66
N SER A 34 23.75 -10.14 12.88
CA SER A 34 22.37 -10.33 13.37
C SER A 34 21.89 -11.78 13.33
N ARG A 35 22.81 -12.74 13.22
CA ARG A 35 22.52 -14.18 13.24
C ARG A 35 21.81 -14.64 14.51
N GLU A 36 22.09 -14.00 15.65
CA GLU A 36 21.38 -14.26 16.90
C GLU A 36 20.14 -13.37 17.02
N ALA A 37 19.00 -13.97 17.34
CA ALA A 37 17.76 -13.20 17.52
C ALA A 37 17.85 -12.32 18.78
N GLY A 38 17.68 -11.02 18.60
CA GLY A 38 17.47 -10.08 19.70
C GLY A 38 16.00 -10.00 20.11
N PRO A 39 15.68 -9.33 21.24
CA PRO A 39 14.30 -9.02 21.58
C PRO A 39 13.62 -8.25 20.44
N PRO A 40 12.40 -8.61 20.02
CA PRO A 40 11.71 -7.98 18.88
C PRO A 40 11.10 -6.62 19.25
N ILE A 41 11.92 -5.67 19.71
CA ILE A 41 11.47 -4.35 20.23
C ILE A 41 10.61 -3.59 19.22
N GLY A 42 10.89 -3.78 17.91
CA GLY A 42 10.11 -3.20 16.82
C GLY A 42 8.62 -3.51 16.88
N VAL A 43 8.23 -4.68 17.41
CA VAL A 43 6.81 -5.08 17.52
C VAL A 43 6.01 -4.16 18.43
N LEU A 44 6.66 -3.49 19.40
CA LEU A 44 5.99 -2.57 20.32
C LEU A 44 5.38 -1.38 19.56
N THR A 45 5.94 -1.04 18.40
CA THR A 45 5.43 0.06 17.56
C THR A 45 4.13 -0.28 16.84
N SER A 46 3.70 -1.56 16.85
CA SER A 46 2.41 -1.99 16.28
C SER A 46 1.29 -2.11 17.30
N ASP A 47 1.56 -1.81 18.58
CA ASP A 47 0.55 -1.83 19.63
C ASP A 47 -0.43 -0.65 19.47
N ASP A 48 -1.49 -0.62 20.28
CA ASP A 48 -2.35 0.55 20.34
C ASP A 48 -1.56 1.80 20.75
N ARG A 49 -2.01 2.98 20.32
CA ARG A 49 -1.22 4.21 20.45
C ARG A 49 -1.02 4.64 21.90
N ASP A 50 -1.97 4.33 22.78
CA ASP A 50 -1.92 4.73 24.19
C ASP A 50 -0.93 3.84 24.98
N SER A 51 -0.98 2.53 24.76
CA SER A 51 -0.06 1.53 25.31
C SER A 51 1.34 1.76 24.76
N TRP A 52 1.47 1.98 23.45
CA TRP A 52 2.75 2.30 22.84
C TRP A 52 3.33 3.59 23.41
N ALA A 53 2.55 4.67 23.56
CA ALA A 53 3.04 5.91 24.15
C ALA A 53 3.56 5.70 25.58
N ALA A 54 2.84 4.93 26.40
CA ALA A 54 3.28 4.61 27.76
C ALA A 54 4.60 3.82 27.79
N VAL A 55 4.75 2.83 26.91
CA VAL A 55 5.97 2.02 26.80
C VAL A 55 7.13 2.81 26.18
N TYR A 56 6.85 3.64 25.19
CA TYR A 56 7.83 4.46 24.47
C TYR A 56 8.58 5.41 25.39
N HIS A 57 7.88 6.06 26.34
CA HIS A 57 8.53 6.95 27.31
C HIS A 57 9.63 6.24 28.10
N ARG A 58 9.36 5.02 28.56
CA ARG A 58 10.35 4.21 29.25
C ARG A 58 11.47 3.78 28.32
N LEU A 59 11.11 3.23 27.15
CA LEU A 59 12.08 2.78 26.13
C LEU A 59 13.06 3.90 25.75
N ALA A 60 12.54 5.10 25.46
CA ALA A 60 13.34 6.26 25.06
C ALA A 60 14.23 6.79 26.19
N SER A 61 13.78 6.70 27.45
CA SER A 61 14.60 7.12 28.59
C SER A 61 15.81 6.19 28.84
N GLU A 62 15.64 4.88 28.62
CA GLU A 62 16.70 3.88 28.82
C GLU A 62 17.59 3.71 27.56
N ASN A 63 17.12 4.12 26.37
CA ASN A 63 17.75 3.86 25.07
C ASN A 63 17.82 5.11 24.17
N ALA A 64 18.04 6.29 24.76
CA ALA A 64 17.92 7.59 24.09
C ALA A 64 18.73 7.70 22.78
N GLU A 65 19.97 7.22 22.78
CA GLU A 65 20.84 7.28 21.59
C GLU A 65 20.29 6.44 20.43
N SER A 66 19.90 5.18 20.69
CA SER A 66 19.33 4.29 19.68
C SER A 66 18.03 4.85 19.10
N VAL A 67 17.17 5.43 19.96
CA VAL A 67 15.92 6.06 19.52
C VAL A 67 16.19 7.32 18.70
N ASP A 68 17.15 8.16 19.09
CA ASP A 68 17.53 9.36 18.34
C ASP A 68 18.06 9.01 16.93
N VAL A 69 18.97 8.03 16.84
CA VAL A 69 19.51 7.53 15.56
C VAL A 69 18.39 7.03 14.67
N LEU A 70 17.45 6.26 15.22
CA LEU A 70 16.35 5.70 14.46
C LEU A 70 15.36 6.78 14.00
N GLN A 71 15.04 7.76 14.84
CA GLN A 71 14.19 8.89 14.45
C GLN A 71 14.83 9.75 13.36
N ARG A 72 16.13 10.01 13.47
CA ARG A 72 16.91 10.83 12.52
C ARG A 72 17.33 10.13 11.24
N SER A 73 17.26 8.79 11.18
CA SER A 73 17.61 8.04 9.98
C SER A 73 16.77 8.47 8.77
N ILE A 74 17.25 8.24 7.55
CA ILE A 74 16.50 8.62 6.34
C ILE A 74 15.28 7.70 6.16
N MET A 75 15.49 6.40 6.36
CA MET A 75 14.50 5.34 6.24
C MET A 75 14.96 4.12 7.06
N VAL A 76 14.09 3.14 7.22
CA VAL A 76 14.46 1.81 7.72
C VAL A 76 14.44 0.82 6.55
N VAL A 77 15.39 -0.10 6.54
CA VAL A 77 15.43 -1.23 5.59
C VAL A 77 15.29 -2.52 6.39
N CYS A 78 14.22 -3.27 6.15
CA CYS A 78 13.91 -4.54 6.80
C CYS A 78 14.39 -5.68 5.89
N LEU A 79 15.39 -6.44 6.36
CA LEU A 79 15.85 -7.66 5.71
C LEU A 79 15.13 -8.85 6.36
N ASP A 80 14.09 -9.33 5.71
CA ASP A 80 13.17 -10.33 6.24
C ASP A 80 13.57 -11.75 5.88
N GLU A 81 13.28 -12.67 6.78
CA GLU A 81 13.37 -14.10 6.51
C GLU A 81 12.23 -14.55 5.58
N ALA A 82 12.35 -15.76 5.05
CA ALA A 82 11.27 -16.41 4.32
C ALA A 82 10.04 -16.60 5.23
N ALA A 83 8.85 -16.21 4.75
CA ALA A 83 7.62 -16.32 5.52
C ALA A 83 7.17 -17.78 5.68
N GLY A 84 7.56 -18.66 4.74
CA GLY A 84 7.21 -20.08 4.76
C GLY A 84 5.70 -20.35 4.66
N GLU A 85 4.94 -19.37 4.17
CA GLU A 85 3.48 -19.43 4.09
C GLU A 85 3.03 -20.17 2.83
N ARG A 86 1.95 -20.95 2.96
CA ARG A 86 1.36 -21.73 1.86
C ARG A 86 0.31 -20.97 1.05
N GLU A 87 -0.09 -19.79 1.52
CA GLU A 87 -1.08 -18.97 0.83
C GLU A 87 -0.54 -18.49 -0.52
N PRO A 88 -1.42 -18.25 -1.52
CA PRO A 88 -1.01 -17.68 -2.80
C PRO A 88 -0.23 -16.37 -2.62
N TRP A 89 0.72 -16.09 -3.53
CA TRP A 89 1.57 -14.90 -3.49
C TRP A 89 0.77 -13.60 -3.26
N ASP A 90 -0.33 -13.43 -4.00
CA ASP A 90 -1.21 -12.25 -3.95
C ASP A 90 -1.91 -12.05 -2.59
N VAL A 91 -1.90 -13.07 -1.71
CA VAL A 91 -2.45 -13.00 -0.34
C VAL A 91 -1.32 -12.88 0.67
N ARG A 92 -0.29 -13.74 0.57
CA ARG A 92 0.83 -13.75 1.53
C ARG A 92 1.67 -12.47 1.46
N ASN A 93 1.94 -11.95 0.25
CA ASN A 93 2.85 -10.82 0.08
C ASN A 93 2.29 -9.53 0.69
N PRO A 94 1.01 -9.13 0.46
CA PRO A 94 0.44 -7.98 1.15
C PRO A 94 0.43 -8.11 2.67
N LEU A 95 0.18 -9.31 3.22
CA LEU A 95 0.24 -9.55 4.67
C LEU A 95 1.66 -9.45 5.21
N HIS A 96 2.64 -10.00 4.48
CA HIS A 96 4.06 -9.90 4.80
C HIS A 96 4.53 -8.44 4.88
N MET A 97 4.18 -7.66 3.86
CA MET A 97 4.53 -6.24 3.81
C MET A 97 3.80 -5.46 4.91
N LEU A 98 2.48 -5.61 5.05
CA LEU A 98 1.67 -4.76 5.92
C LEU A 98 1.89 -5.03 7.41
N VAL A 99 1.97 -6.30 7.81
CA VAL A 99 1.97 -6.70 9.24
C VAL A 99 3.09 -7.67 9.60
N GLY A 100 4.00 -7.98 8.67
CA GLY A 100 5.08 -8.95 8.92
C GLY A 100 4.65 -10.41 8.75
N GLY A 101 3.55 -10.67 8.05
CA GLY A 101 3.09 -12.03 7.68
C GLY A 101 1.77 -12.41 8.35
N GLY A 102 1.16 -13.49 7.87
CA GLY A 102 -0.13 -13.99 8.36
C GLY A 102 -0.12 -14.38 9.85
N ASN A 103 1.04 -14.72 10.41
CA ASN A 103 1.23 -14.98 11.83
C ASN A 103 2.18 -13.98 12.51
N ALA A 104 2.37 -12.80 11.91
CA ALA A 104 3.25 -11.75 12.42
C ALA A 104 4.71 -12.19 12.62
N GLN A 105 5.20 -13.13 11.80
CA GLN A 105 6.53 -13.75 11.92
C GLN A 105 7.67 -12.72 11.82
N CYS A 106 7.50 -11.72 10.97
CA CYS A 106 8.44 -10.62 10.75
C CYS A 106 7.96 -9.31 11.39
N ALA A 107 6.88 -9.31 12.19
CA ALA A 107 6.33 -8.08 12.77
C ALA A 107 7.30 -7.37 13.71
N GLY A 108 8.20 -8.13 14.36
CA GLY A 108 9.29 -7.58 15.16
C GLY A 108 10.43 -6.94 14.36
N ASN A 109 10.53 -7.21 13.07
CA ASN A 109 11.53 -6.64 12.16
C ASN A 109 10.99 -5.39 11.45
N ARG A 110 10.33 -4.53 12.21
CA ARG A 110 9.64 -3.32 11.73
C ARG A 110 9.84 -2.18 12.73
N TRP A 111 9.61 -0.96 12.28
CA TRP A 111 9.42 0.19 13.14
C TRP A 111 8.34 1.11 12.56
N TYR A 112 7.08 0.90 12.95
CA TYR A 112 5.91 1.51 12.31
C TYR A 112 5.79 3.03 12.48
N ASP A 113 6.50 3.63 13.45
CA ASP A 113 6.61 5.10 13.55
C ASP A 113 7.55 5.69 12.48
N LYS A 114 8.32 4.87 11.74
CA LYS A 114 9.18 5.36 10.68
C LYS A 114 8.37 5.62 9.42
N ILE A 115 8.50 6.84 8.90
CA ILE A 115 7.76 7.34 7.74
C ILE A 115 7.90 6.42 6.52
N ILE A 116 9.11 5.94 6.23
CA ILE A 116 9.40 5.05 5.11
C ILE A 116 10.20 3.86 5.61
N GLN A 117 9.69 2.67 5.31
CA GLN A 117 10.33 1.39 5.54
C GLN A 117 10.36 0.60 4.23
N VAL A 118 11.55 0.21 3.76
CA VAL A 118 11.71 -0.69 2.61
C VAL A 118 11.88 -2.10 3.16
N ILE A 119 11.11 -3.04 2.64
CA ILE A 119 11.14 -4.44 3.08
C ILE A 119 11.66 -5.29 1.92
N VAL A 120 12.63 -6.16 2.21
CA VAL A 120 13.17 -7.14 1.26
C VAL A 120 13.20 -8.50 1.96
N SER A 121 12.41 -9.44 1.47
CA SER A 121 12.37 -10.82 1.96
C SER A 121 13.44 -11.68 1.30
N ALA A 122 13.95 -12.67 2.04
CA ALA A 122 14.81 -13.73 1.52
C ALA A 122 14.17 -14.53 0.35
N GLU A 123 12.84 -14.51 0.21
CA GLU A 123 12.13 -15.10 -0.93
C GLU A 123 12.21 -14.24 -2.22
N GLY A 124 12.81 -13.06 -2.15
CA GLY A 124 12.93 -12.10 -3.26
C GLY A 124 11.78 -11.09 -3.35
N ASP A 125 10.78 -11.22 -2.49
CA ASP A 125 9.67 -10.28 -2.39
C ASP A 125 10.14 -8.94 -1.80
N ALA A 126 9.70 -7.83 -2.36
CA ALA A 126 10.04 -6.50 -1.88
C ALA A 126 8.85 -5.55 -1.88
N GLY A 127 8.85 -4.60 -0.95
CA GLY A 127 7.76 -3.64 -0.80
C GLY A 127 8.15 -2.47 0.10
N MET A 128 7.18 -1.58 0.33
CA MET A 128 7.34 -0.45 1.23
C MET A 128 6.15 -0.33 2.17
N VAL A 129 6.43 -0.01 3.43
CA VAL A 129 5.44 0.43 4.41
C VAL A 129 5.68 1.89 4.72
N MET A 130 4.58 2.65 4.84
CA MET A 130 4.63 4.06 5.18
C MET A 130 3.82 4.37 6.43
N GLU A 131 4.30 5.31 7.22
CA GLU A 131 3.48 6.01 8.22
C GLU A 131 2.70 7.13 7.50
N HIS A 132 1.39 7.18 7.73
CA HIS A 132 0.46 7.93 6.90
C HIS A 132 0.22 9.37 7.40
N ALA A 133 0.63 9.71 8.63
CA ALA A 133 0.46 11.06 9.15
C ALA A 133 1.22 12.13 8.32
N PRO A 134 2.52 11.98 7.95
CA PRO A 134 3.28 13.01 7.25
C PRO A 134 3.12 12.94 5.72
N ILE A 135 2.87 11.77 5.16
CA ILE A 135 2.77 11.54 3.71
C ILE A 135 1.58 10.62 3.38
N ASP A 136 1.11 10.65 2.15
CA ASP A 136 -0.02 9.83 1.68
C ASP A 136 0.33 9.09 0.38
N GLY A 137 -0.59 8.25 -0.11
CA GLY A 137 -0.39 7.42 -1.30
C GLY A 137 -0.02 8.21 -2.57
N THR A 138 -0.36 9.50 -2.64
CA THR A 138 0.03 10.37 -3.76
C THR A 138 1.53 10.64 -3.80
N VAL A 139 2.24 10.47 -2.68
CA VAL A 139 3.71 10.54 -2.60
C VAL A 139 4.33 9.18 -2.77
N LEU A 140 3.81 8.20 -2.05
CA LEU A 140 4.42 6.88 -1.98
C LEU A 140 4.42 6.22 -3.36
N VAL A 141 3.28 6.22 -4.07
CA VAL A 141 3.17 5.54 -5.36
C VAL A 141 4.15 6.10 -6.39
N PRO A 142 4.21 7.42 -6.63
CA PRO A 142 5.20 7.98 -7.57
C PRO A 142 6.64 7.76 -7.13
N LEU A 143 6.94 7.80 -5.82
CA LEU A 143 8.26 7.51 -5.30
C LEU A 143 8.67 6.05 -5.59
N THR A 144 7.79 5.09 -5.29
CA THR A 144 8.04 3.67 -5.58
C THR A 144 8.14 3.44 -7.08
N ASP A 145 7.27 4.05 -7.89
CA ASP A 145 7.30 4.00 -9.35
C ASP A 145 8.62 4.53 -9.91
N TYR A 146 9.08 5.68 -9.41
CA TYR A 146 10.37 6.26 -9.75
C TYR A 146 11.53 5.30 -9.43
N CYS A 147 11.55 4.73 -8.21
CA CYS A 147 12.58 3.78 -7.80
C CYS A 147 12.59 2.54 -8.72
N CYS A 148 11.43 1.94 -8.99
CA CYS A 148 11.30 0.79 -9.87
C CYS A 148 11.77 1.11 -11.30
N THR A 149 11.34 2.22 -11.89
CA THR A 149 11.77 2.60 -13.24
C THR A 149 13.26 2.87 -13.30
N TYR A 150 13.83 3.55 -12.30
CA TYR A 150 15.26 3.81 -12.26
C TYR A 150 16.07 2.51 -12.17
N ILE A 151 15.63 1.54 -11.35
CA ILE A 151 16.26 0.21 -11.25
C ILE A 151 16.18 -0.53 -12.60
N LEU A 152 15.02 -0.52 -13.25
CA LEU A 152 14.79 -1.28 -14.48
C LEU A 152 15.46 -0.67 -15.72
N HIS A 153 15.56 0.66 -15.80
CA HIS A 153 15.92 1.37 -17.03
C HIS A 153 17.13 2.30 -16.89
N GLY A 154 17.65 2.51 -15.68
CA GLY A 154 18.83 3.34 -15.43
C GLY A 154 18.61 4.85 -15.60
N HIS A 155 17.36 5.31 -15.79
CA HIS A 155 17.01 6.72 -15.86
C HIS A 155 15.59 6.98 -15.33
N SER A 156 15.31 8.24 -14.99
CA SER A 156 13.98 8.68 -14.55
C SER A 156 13.07 9.02 -15.73
N PRO A 157 11.76 8.70 -15.69
CA PRO A 157 10.77 9.19 -16.64
C PRO A 157 10.05 10.46 -16.12
N SER A 158 9.38 11.20 -16.99
CA SER A 158 8.43 12.25 -16.57
C SER A 158 7.17 11.62 -15.98
N THR A 159 6.81 11.95 -14.75
CA THR A 159 5.64 11.40 -14.02
C THR A 159 4.48 12.41 -14.01
N TYR A 160 3.25 11.93 -14.19
CA TYR A 160 2.02 12.72 -14.10
C TYR A 160 1.21 12.25 -12.89
N GLU A 161 0.76 13.19 -12.06
CA GLU A 161 -0.05 12.92 -10.87
C GLU A 161 -1.41 13.61 -10.99
N SER A 162 -2.48 12.95 -10.56
CA SER A 162 -3.81 13.57 -10.47
C SER A 162 -4.58 13.03 -9.28
N ALA A 163 -5.34 13.93 -8.63
CA ALA A 163 -5.90 13.84 -7.28
C ALA A 163 -4.91 13.98 -6.13
N SER A 164 -4.72 15.24 -5.76
CA SER A 164 -4.25 15.70 -4.46
C SER A 164 -4.76 17.13 -4.28
N THR A 165 -4.92 17.60 -3.04
CA THR A 165 -5.14 19.03 -2.79
C THR A 165 -3.84 19.85 -2.88
N ARG A 166 -2.75 19.26 -3.37
CA ARG A 166 -1.42 19.91 -3.58
C ARG A 166 -1.40 21.14 -4.49
N MET A 167 -2.49 21.42 -5.21
CA MET A 167 -2.65 22.75 -5.84
C MET A 167 -2.71 23.88 -4.80
N PHE A 168 -3.00 23.56 -3.54
CA PHE A 168 -2.99 24.48 -2.40
C PHE A 168 -1.76 24.26 -1.52
N LEU A 169 -1.25 25.34 -0.93
CA LEU A 169 -0.12 25.30 0.01
C LEU A 169 -0.42 24.34 1.17
N LEU A 170 0.47 23.38 1.41
CA LEU A 170 0.32 22.30 2.42
C LEU A 170 -0.88 21.35 2.20
N GLY A 171 -1.47 21.35 1.00
CA GLY A 171 -2.53 20.43 0.64
C GLY A 171 -2.09 18.96 0.70
N ARG A 172 -2.97 18.10 1.23
CA ARG A 172 -2.80 16.66 1.37
C ARG A 172 -3.80 15.92 0.47
N THR A 173 -4.87 15.39 1.05
CA THR A 173 -5.96 14.71 0.37
C THR A 173 -7.29 15.27 0.88
N GLU A 174 -8.35 15.10 0.08
CA GLU A 174 -9.74 15.32 0.48
C GLU A 174 -10.54 14.06 0.14
N ALA A 175 -11.65 13.82 0.83
CA ALA A 175 -12.49 12.66 0.63
C ALA A 175 -13.34 12.81 -0.64
N ILE A 176 -13.04 11.99 -1.64
CA ILE A 176 -13.98 11.73 -2.73
C ILE A 176 -15.03 10.76 -2.21
N ARG A 177 -16.30 11.19 -2.21
CA ARG A 177 -17.42 10.32 -1.84
C ARG A 177 -17.90 9.57 -3.08
N SER A 178 -17.43 8.33 -3.25
CA SER A 178 -17.81 7.49 -4.40
C SER A 178 -19.29 7.11 -4.42
N GLN A 179 -19.95 7.13 -3.26
CA GLN A 179 -21.40 6.93 -3.17
C GLN A 179 -22.13 8.25 -3.45
N SER A 180 -22.87 8.28 -4.55
CA SER A 180 -23.81 9.35 -4.92
C SER A 180 -25.23 8.78 -5.04
N LYS A 181 -26.23 9.67 -5.18
CA LYS A 181 -27.63 9.25 -5.43
C LYS A 181 -27.73 8.46 -6.74
N GLU A 182 -26.93 8.84 -7.73
CA GLU A 182 -26.87 8.24 -9.06
C GLU A 182 -26.22 6.86 -9.03
N SER A 183 -25.09 6.68 -8.30
CA SER A 183 -24.46 5.36 -8.16
C SER A 183 -25.36 4.39 -7.38
N ASP A 184 -26.05 4.89 -6.35
CA ASP A 184 -26.96 4.09 -5.53
C ASP A 184 -28.24 3.70 -6.30
N ALA A 185 -28.82 4.64 -7.06
CA ALA A 185 -29.91 4.34 -7.98
C ALA A 185 -29.50 3.35 -9.07
N PHE A 186 -28.30 3.50 -9.65
CA PHE A 186 -27.77 2.54 -10.62
C PHE A 186 -27.67 1.14 -10.01
N CYS A 187 -27.04 0.98 -8.85
CA CYS A 187 -26.92 -0.32 -8.21
C CYS A 187 -28.29 -0.97 -7.90
N ARG A 188 -29.24 -0.22 -7.36
CA ARG A 188 -30.58 -0.74 -7.06
C ARG A 188 -31.32 -1.22 -8.31
N GLU A 189 -31.40 -0.38 -9.33
CA GLU A 189 -32.20 -0.67 -10.52
C GLU A 189 -31.51 -1.71 -11.43
N TYR A 190 -30.17 -1.70 -11.46
CA TYR A 190 -29.38 -2.71 -12.19
C TYR A 190 -29.59 -4.11 -11.59
N LEU A 191 -29.59 -4.24 -10.26
CA LEU A 191 -29.90 -5.51 -9.57
C LEU A 191 -31.39 -5.86 -9.60
N GLY A 192 -32.27 -4.86 -9.74
CA GLY A 192 -33.72 -5.04 -9.80
C GLY A 192 -34.23 -5.67 -11.10
N GLY A 193 -33.40 -5.78 -12.14
CA GLY A 193 -33.68 -6.54 -13.36
C GLY A 193 -34.69 -5.92 -14.33
N ASN A 194 -35.34 -4.81 -13.97
CA ASN A 194 -36.46 -4.22 -14.74
C ASN A 194 -36.03 -3.30 -15.89
N LEU A 195 -34.74 -2.98 -16.01
CA LEU A 195 -34.25 -2.03 -17.01
C LEU A 195 -33.80 -2.72 -18.30
N ASN A 196 -34.08 -2.06 -19.44
CA ASN A 196 -33.50 -2.42 -20.73
C ASN A 196 -32.03 -1.95 -20.85
N MET A 197 -31.33 -2.41 -21.88
CA MET A 197 -29.88 -2.14 -22.02
C MET A 197 -29.54 -0.64 -22.21
N ALA A 198 -30.40 0.11 -22.89
CA ALA A 198 -30.19 1.54 -23.11
C ALA A 198 -30.38 2.35 -21.83
N GLU A 199 -31.37 1.98 -21.01
CA GLU A 199 -31.61 2.57 -19.69
C GLU A 199 -30.44 2.29 -18.74
N ARG A 200 -29.89 1.07 -18.74
CA ARG A 200 -28.71 0.69 -17.95
C ARG A 200 -27.48 1.52 -18.34
N ASP A 201 -27.22 1.72 -19.63
CA ASP A 201 -26.10 2.54 -20.12
C ASP A 201 -26.27 4.01 -19.74
N ALA A 202 -27.48 4.56 -19.87
CA ALA A 202 -27.75 5.95 -19.50
C ALA A 202 -27.48 6.19 -18.01
N MET A 203 -27.96 5.30 -17.13
CA MET A 203 -27.71 5.40 -15.70
C MET A 203 -26.24 5.21 -15.34
N LEU A 204 -25.55 4.26 -15.98
CA LEU A 204 -24.11 4.04 -15.79
C LEU A 204 -23.29 5.28 -16.19
N ARG A 205 -23.55 5.86 -17.37
CA ARG A 205 -22.87 7.07 -17.85
C ARG A 205 -23.12 8.26 -16.93
N ASN A 206 -24.35 8.41 -16.43
CA ASN A 206 -24.69 9.47 -15.50
C ASN A 206 -23.93 9.31 -14.17
N ALA A 207 -23.91 8.10 -13.60
CA ALA A 207 -23.14 7.82 -12.39
C ALA A 207 -21.63 8.07 -12.58
N ILE A 208 -21.07 7.67 -13.74
CA ILE A 208 -19.66 7.93 -14.08
C ILE A 208 -19.38 9.43 -14.22
N ALA A 209 -20.26 10.18 -14.89
CA ALA A 209 -20.08 11.61 -15.10
C ALA A 209 -20.05 12.37 -13.75
N VAL A 210 -21.01 12.08 -12.87
CA VAL A 210 -21.06 12.64 -11.52
C VAL A 210 -19.82 12.24 -10.72
N HIS A 211 -19.39 10.98 -10.80
CA HIS A 211 -18.17 10.56 -10.10
C HIS A 211 -16.91 11.25 -10.63
N LYS A 212 -16.80 11.47 -11.95
CA LYS A 212 -15.69 12.20 -12.57
C LYS A 212 -15.63 13.68 -12.16
N GLU A 213 -16.76 14.32 -11.90
CA GLU A 213 -16.77 15.68 -11.33
C GLU A 213 -16.16 15.71 -9.93
N TYR A 214 -16.26 14.61 -9.17
CA TYR A 214 -15.66 14.49 -7.85
C TYR A 214 -14.24 13.92 -7.87
N ALA A 215 -13.86 13.15 -8.89
CA ALA A 215 -12.65 12.34 -8.88
C ALA A 215 -11.63 12.72 -9.96
N ASN A 216 -10.39 12.93 -9.52
CA ASN A 216 -9.19 12.75 -10.35
C ASN A 216 -8.48 11.47 -9.85
N ASN A 217 -7.79 10.71 -10.71
CA ASN A 217 -7.22 9.41 -10.33
C ASN A 217 -5.70 9.44 -10.22
N VAL A 218 -5.17 8.73 -9.21
CA VAL A 218 -3.74 8.41 -9.08
C VAL A 218 -3.52 7.00 -9.66
N SER A 219 -2.56 6.84 -10.57
CA SER A 219 -2.18 5.54 -11.15
C SER A 219 -0.65 5.41 -11.21
N ALA A 220 -0.14 4.21 -10.95
CA ALA A 220 1.27 3.86 -11.14
C ALA A 220 1.51 3.34 -12.57
N ARG A 221 2.71 3.53 -13.13
CA ARG A 221 3.10 2.91 -14.42
C ARG A 221 3.63 1.51 -14.23
N ASN A 222 4.47 1.32 -13.21
CA ASN A 222 4.89 0.02 -12.76
C ASN A 222 3.76 -0.64 -12.00
N ASP A 223 3.92 -1.94 -11.85
CA ASP A 223 2.91 -2.86 -11.37
C ASP A 223 2.80 -2.85 -9.83
N ILE A 224 2.48 -1.68 -9.29
CA ILE A 224 2.45 -1.36 -7.86
C ILE A 224 1.00 -1.32 -7.38
N LEU A 225 0.75 -1.93 -6.22
CA LEU A 225 -0.56 -1.96 -5.54
C LEU A 225 -0.39 -1.59 -4.07
N ILE A 226 -1.11 -0.55 -3.62
CA ILE A 226 -1.17 -0.22 -2.19
C ILE A 226 -2.18 -1.15 -1.51
N THR A 227 -1.89 -1.54 -0.27
CA THR A 227 -2.81 -2.31 0.58
C THR A 227 -2.95 -1.62 1.94
N PHE A 228 -4.18 -1.53 2.45
CA PHE A 228 -4.48 -0.99 3.78
C PHE A 228 -5.69 -1.70 4.40
N GLY A 229 -5.77 -1.70 5.73
CA GLY A 229 -6.85 -2.32 6.49
C GLY A 229 -8.22 -1.62 6.37
N TYR A 230 -9.25 -2.23 6.96
CA TYR A 230 -10.60 -1.66 7.03
C TYR A 230 -10.68 -0.53 8.09
N ARG A 231 -11.59 0.43 7.89
CA ARG A 231 -11.76 1.58 8.81
C ARG A 231 -12.80 1.37 9.91
N VAL A 232 -13.76 0.47 9.68
CA VAL A 232 -14.85 0.18 10.63
C VAL A 232 -15.05 -1.33 10.75
N PRO A 233 -15.45 -1.86 11.92
CA PRO A 233 -15.79 -3.27 12.05
C PRO A 233 -16.84 -3.69 11.00
N GLY A 234 -16.55 -4.73 10.22
CA GLY A 234 -17.41 -5.19 9.12
C GLY A 234 -17.30 -4.40 7.82
N GLY A 235 -16.43 -3.40 7.76
CA GLY A 235 -16.08 -2.72 6.54
C GLY A 235 -15.04 -3.46 5.70
N TYR A 236 -14.73 -2.87 4.55
CA TYR A 236 -13.66 -3.28 3.66
C TYR A 236 -12.65 -2.12 3.52
N GLY A 237 -11.36 -2.45 3.47
CA GLY A 237 -10.34 -1.60 2.87
C GLY A 237 -10.17 -2.04 1.41
N VAL A 238 -10.38 -1.15 0.45
CA VAL A 238 -10.24 -1.48 -0.97
C VAL A 238 -9.34 -0.46 -1.64
N CYS A 239 -8.30 -0.94 -2.30
CA CYS A 239 -7.45 -0.15 -3.16
C CYS A 239 -7.39 -0.79 -4.55
N TYR A 240 -7.11 0.01 -5.57
CA TYR A 240 -6.94 -0.51 -6.92
C TYR A 240 -5.85 0.25 -7.68
N SER A 241 -5.25 -0.46 -8.64
CA SER A 241 -4.28 0.09 -9.59
C SER A 241 -4.72 -0.29 -10.99
N SER A 242 -4.86 0.71 -11.87
CA SER A 242 -5.24 0.52 -13.26
C SER A 242 -4.01 0.52 -14.16
N GLN A 243 -3.87 -0.51 -14.98
CA GLN A 243 -2.89 -0.63 -16.05
C GLN A 243 -3.59 -0.63 -17.41
N CYS A 244 -2.83 -0.53 -18.50
CA CYS A 244 -3.39 -0.43 -19.85
C CYS A 244 -4.37 -1.57 -20.21
N ASN A 245 -4.13 -2.78 -19.68
CA ASN A 245 -4.91 -3.99 -20.01
C ASN A 245 -5.43 -4.75 -18.78
N GLN A 246 -5.28 -4.23 -17.57
CA GLN A 246 -5.70 -4.92 -16.35
C GLN A 246 -6.01 -3.95 -15.21
N PHE A 247 -6.87 -4.37 -14.28
CA PHE A 247 -7.03 -3.74 -12.98
C PHE A 247 -6.56 -4.70 -11.90
N ARG A 248 -5.79 -4.22 -10.94
CA ARG A 248 -5.48 -4.94 -9.71
C ARG A 248 -6.23 -4.34 -8.55
N PHE A 249 -6.75 -5.20 -7.69
CA PHE A 249 -7.47 -4.81 -6.50
C PHE A 249 -6.81 -5.44 -5.27
N SER A 250 -6.66 -4.65 -4.21
CA SER A 250 -6.39 -5.14 -2.87
C SER A 250 -7.67 -4.98 -2.04
N ILE A 251 -8.15 -6.06 -1.43
CA ILE A 251 -9.38 -6.09 -0.64
C ILE A 251 -9.07 -6.69 0.73
N CYS A 252 -9.18 -5.88 1.78
CA CYS A 252 -8.93 -6.28 3.16
C CYS A 252 -10.21 -6.19 3.99
N THR A 253 -10.46 -7.21 4.82
CA THR A 253 -11.51 -7.18 5.84
C THR A 253 -11.12 -8.03 7.04
N ARG A 254 -11.86 -7.92 8.15
CA ARG A 254 -11.61 -8.70 9.36
C ARG A 254 -12.19 -10.10 9.24
N HIS A 255 -11.37 -11.13 9.38
CA HIS A 255 -11.82 -12.54 9.29
C HIS A 255 -12.94 -12.90 10.30
N CYS A 256 -12.97 -12.29 11.48
CA CYS A 256 -13.97 -12.61 12.50
C CYS A 256 -15.35 -11.96 12.28
N ASN A 257 -15.54 -11.19 11.21
CA ASN A 257 -16.85 -10.66 10.86
C ASN A 257 -17.61 -11.67 9.97
N LYS A 258 -18.81 -12.08 10.38
CA LYS A 258 -19.63 -13.04 9.61
C LYS A 258 -20.27 -12.44 8.35
N GLU A 259 -20.41 -11.13 8.31
CA GLU A 259 -21.08 -10.37 7.24
C GLU A 259 -20.09 -9.94 6.15
N ALA A 260 -18.84 -9.66 6.50
CA ALA A 260 -17.82 -9.20 5.56
C ALA A 260 -16.89 -10.32 5.10
N SER A 261 -16.66 -10.45 3.79
CA SER A 261 -15.76 -11.45 3.22
C SER A 261 -15.04 -10.90 2.00
N ALA A 262 -13.70 -10.81 2.07
CA ALA A 262 -12.88 -10.33 0.96
C ALA A 262 -13.06 -11.21 -0.30
N VAL A 263 -13.21 -12.53 -0.12
CA VAL A 263 -13.46 -13.48 -1.21
C VAL A 263 -14.79 -13.21 -1.89
N LYS A 264 -15.89 -13.09 -1.11
CA LYS A 264 -17.21 -12.78 -1.68
C LYS A 264 -17.24 -11.42 -2.36
N PHE A 265 -16.58 -10.41 -1.78
CA PHE A 265 -16.47 -9.09 -2.38
C PHE A 265 -15.70 -9.14 -3.70
N ARG A 266 -14.56 -9.86 -3.74
CA ARG A 266 -13.78 -10.08 -4.97
C ARG A 266 -14.63 -10.72 -6.06
N ASP A 267 -15.36 -11.77 -5.73
CA ASP A 267 -16.19 -12.49 -6.71
C ASP A 267 -17.32 -11.59 -7.23
N ALA A 268 -18.01 -10.87 -6.35
CA ALA A 268 -19.04 -9.90 -6.73
C ALA A 268 -18.48 -8.78 -7.61
N LEU A 269 -17.31 -8.23 -7.27
CA LEU A 269 -16.64 -7.19 -8.05
C LEU A 269 -16.24 -7.71 -9.44
N HIS A 270 -15.68 -8.92 -9.51
CA HIS A 270 -15.27 -9.53 -10.76
C HIS A 270 -16.48 -9.75 -11.69
N THR A 271 -17.55 -10.35 -11.18
CA THR A 271 -18.80 -10.53 -11.94
C THR A 271 -19.36 -9.19 -12.40
N THR A 272 -19.41 -8.18 -11.52
CA THR A 272 -19.91 -6.85 -11.86
C THR A 272 -19.11 -6.22 -12.99
N LEU A 273 -17.78 -6.23 -12.92
CA LEU A 273 -16.92 -5.66 -13.97
C LEU A 273 -17.06 -6.40 -15.31
N GLN A 274 -17.18 -7.74 -15.28
CA GLN A 274 -17.43 -8.54 -16.48
C GLN A 274 -18.77 -8.20 -17.14
N GLU A 275 -19.84 -8.10 -16.35
CA GLU A 275 -21.16 -7.75 -16.86
C GLU A 275 -21.19 -6.33 -17.46
N LEU A 276 -20.59 -5.35 -16.76
CA LEU A 276 -20.46 -3.98 -17.25
C LEU A 276 -19.70 -3.96 -18.59
N GLY A 277 -18.59 -4.69 -18.69
CA GLY A 277 -17.82 -4.81 -19.92
C GLY A 277 -18.64 -5.40 -21.07
N ASN A 278 -19.33 -6.53 -20.84
CA ASN A 278 -20.16 -7.19 -21.84
C ASN A 278 -21.29 -6.29 -22.34
N ASN A 279 -21.96 -5.57 -21.44
CA ASN A 279 -23.04 -4.65 -21.78
C ASN A 279 -22.56 -3.49 -22.67
N LEU A 280 -21.41 -2.89 -22.34
CA LEU A 280 -20.82 -1.81 -23.13
C LEU A 280 -20.43 -2.26 -24.55
N VAL A 281 -19.88 -3.48 -24.69
CA VAL A 281 -19.53 -4.04 -26.00
C VAL A 281 -20.77 -4.27 -26.87
N MET A 282 -21.86 -4.77 -26.28
CA MET A 282 -23.12 -5.01 -27.01
C MET A 282 -23.75 -3.71 -27.53
N LEU A 283 -23.64 -2.62 -26.78
CA LEU A 283 -24.13 -1.29 -27.18
C LEU A 283 -23.29 -0.61 -28.25
N GLN A 284 -21.99 -0.91 -28.33
CA GLN A 284 -21.16 -0.44 -29.45
C GLN A 284 -21.53 -1.14 -30.75
N LYS A 285 -21.89 -2.44 -30.68
CA LYS A 285 -22.34 -3.21 -31.85
C LYS A 285 -23.71 -2.78 -32.37
N SER A 286 -24.59 -2.19 -31.55
CA SER A 286 -25.90 -1.71 -32.01
C SER A 286 -25.86 -0.38 -32.78
N LYS A 287 -24.69 0.26 -32.86
CA LYS A 287 -24.43 1.48 -33.66
C LYS A 287 -23.73 1.20 -35.00
N LEU A 288 -23.45 -0.07 -35.31
CA LEU A 288 -22.99 -0.57 -36.61
C LEU A 288 -24.17 -1.27 -37.31
#